data_AF-A0AAE1W1L6-F1
#
_entry.id   AF-A0AAE1W1L6-F1
#
_cell.length_a   1.000
_cell.length_b   1.000
_cell.length_c   1.000
_cell.angle_alpha   90.00
_cell.angle_beta   90.00
_cell.angle_gamma   90.00
#
_symmetry.space_group_name_H-M   'P 1'
#
loop_
_entity.id
_entity.type
_entity.pdbx_description
1 polymer ?
#
loop_
_entity_poly.entity_id
_entity_poly.type
_entity_poly.pdbx_seq_one_letter_code
_entity_poly.pdbx_strand_id
1 'polypeptide(L)'
;MEKVRCQRIGCDAMFSEDDNPDGSCTYHHAPIFHDGMKEWSCCKKRSHDFNLFLEIPGGMIMSQWSIAVCLVFKDVGGLLCGI
;
A
#
# COMPACT_ATOMS: atom_id res chain seq x y z
N MET A 1 2.69 -5.85 -21.92
CA MET A 1 3.26 -6.16 -20.60
C MET A 1 2.19 -6.75 -19.69
N GLU A 2 2.59 -7.63 -18.77
CA GLU A 2 1.70 -8.10 -17.70
C GLU A 2 1.53 -7.00 -16.65
N LYS A 3 0.28 -6.75 -16.22
CA LYS A 3 0.00 -5.81 -15.13
C LYS A 3 -0.11 -6.56 -13.82
N VAL A 4 0.53 -6.03 -12.79
CA VAL A 4 0.56 -6.64 -11.46
C VAL A 4 -0.13 -5.76 -10.43
N ARG A 5 -0.93 -6.36 -9.54
CA ARG A 5 -1.62 -5.64 -8.46
C ARG A 5 -0.65 -5.15 -7.39
N CYS A 6 -0.77 -3.92 -6.91
CA CYS A 6 -0.05 -3.47 -5.72
C CYS A 6 -0.33 -4.38 -4.50
N GLN A 7 0.67 -4.59 -3.65
CA GLN A 7 0.51 -5.38 -2.42
C GLN A 7 0.57 -4.52 -1.15
N ARG A 8 0.71 -3.20 -1.28
CA ARG A 8 0.65 -2.28 -0.14
C ARG A 8 -0.79 -2.11 0.30
N ILE A 9 -0.99 -2.05 1.62
CA ILE A 9 -2.33 -2.01 2.21
C ILE A 9 -3.03 -0.72 1.83
N GLY A 10 -4.27 -0.82 1.36
CA GLY A 10 -5.06 0.33 0.91
C GLY A 10 -4.74 0.80 -0.53
N CYS A 11 -3.90 0.07 -1.28
CA CYS A 11 -3.67 0.33 -2.70
C CYS A 11 -4.21 -0.80 -3.58
N ASP A 12 -5.09 -0.45 -4.52
CA ASP A 12 -5.65 -1.39 -5.52
C ASP A 12 -5.14 -1.14 -6.94
N ALA A 13 -4.12 -0.31 -7.10
CA ALA A 13 -3.55 0.02 -8.41
C ALA A 13 -2.89 -1.20 -9.07
N MET A 14 -2.94 -1.22 -10.41
CA MET A 14 -2.30 -2.22 -11.26
C MET A 14 -1.17 -1.54 -12.03
N PHE A 15 0.03 -2.12 -12.00
CA PHE A 15 1.24 -1.52 -12.58
C PHE A 15 1.87 -2.43 -13.63
N SER A 16 2.49 -1.85 -14.65
CA SER A 16 3.49 -2.53 -15.50
C SER A 16 4.77 -1.71 -15.54
N GLU A 17 5.83 -2.26 -16.15
CA GLU A 17 7.11 -1.53 -16.31
C GLU A 17 6.94 -0.17 -17.02
N ASP A 18 6.02 -0.11 -17.98
CA ASP A 18 5.70 1.07 -18.79
C ASP A 18 4.52 1.90 -18.25
N ASP A 19 3.68 1.33 -17.39
CA ASP A 19 2.49 1.98 -16.80
C ASP A 19 2.62 2.03 -15.28
N ASN A 20 3.48 2.94 -14.83
CA ASN A 20 3.80 3.16 -13.43
C ASN A 20 4.02 4.66 -13.15
N PRO A 21 3.00 5.53 -13.23
CA PRO A 21 3.17 6.96 -13.04
C PRO A 21 3.43 7.32 -11.58
N ASP A 22 4.17 8.41 -11.34
CA ASP A 22 4.37 8.98 -10.01
C ASP A 22 3.05 9.27 -9.29
N GLY A 23 2.98 8.95 -8.00
CA GLY A 23 1.79 9.22 -7.17
C GLY A 23 0.60 8.29 -7.42
N SER A 24 0.70 7.33 -8.33
CA SER A 24 -0.37 6.36 -8.62
C SER A 24 -0.59 5.30 -7.52
N CYS A 25 0.42 5.08 -6.68
CA CYS A 25 0.29 4.23 -5.51
C CYS A 25 -0.09 5.06 -4.27
N THR A 26 -1.35 4.96 -3.86
CA THR A 26 -1.87 5.46 -2.59
C THR A 26 -2.05 4.31 -1.61
N TYR A 27 -1.47 4.41 -0.41
CA TYR A 27 -1.47 3.32 0.55
C TYR A 27 -1.42 3.80 2.01
N HIS A 28 -1.60 2.86 2.93
CA HIS A 28 -1.36 3.04 4.36
C HIS A 28 -0.03 2.43 4.79
N HIS A 29 0.58 3.02 5.81
CA HIS A 29 1.71 2.42 6.48
C HIS A 29 1.22 1.32 7.45
N ALA A 30 2.02 1.00 8.45
CA ALA A 30 1.70 0.04 9.49
C ALA A 30 0.40 0.39 10.26
N PRO A 31 -0.47 -0.60 10.51
CA PRO A 31 -1.55 -0.49 11.46
C PRO A 31 -1.01 -0.50 12.90
N ILE A 32 -1.71 0.19 13.79
CA ILE A 32 -1.45 0.26 15.23
C ILE A 32 -2.71 -0.27 15.94
N PHE A 33 -2.54 -1.21 16.86
CA PHE A 33 -3.64 -1.83 17.61
C PHE A 33 -3.44 -1.65 19.11
N HIS A 34 -4.34 -0.89 19.75
CA HIS A 34 -4.33 -0.67 21.20
C HIS A 34 -5.78 -0.61 21.71
N ASP A 35 -6.09 -1.31 22.81
CA ASP A 35 -7.40 -1.29 23.49
C ASP A 35 -8.61 -1.49 22.56
N GLY A 36 -8.49 -2.41 21.59
CA GLY A 36 -9.54 -2.71 20.62
C GLY A 36 -9.74 -1.63 19.53
N MET A 37 -9.00 -0.53 19.60
CA MET A 37 -8.91 0.50 18.56
C MET A 37 -7.88 0.08 17.50
N LYS A 38 -8.23 0.29 16.23
CA LYS A 38 -7.35 0.11 15.07
C LYS A 38 -7.03 1.48 14.49
N GLU A 39 -5.76 1.83 14.35
CA GLU A 39 -5.29 3.13 13.86
C GLU A 39 -4.26 2.94 12.73
N TRP A 40 -4.32 3.78 11.70
CA TRP A 40 -3.25 3.84 10.69
C TRP A 40 -2.18 4.83 11.12
N SER A 41 -0.92 4.40 11.20
CA SER A 41 0.17 5.25 11.70
C SER A 41 0.41 6.51 10.85
N CYS A 42 0.13 6.42 9.55
CA CYS A 42 0.37 7.48 8.57
C CYS A 42 -0.65 8.64 8.61
N CYS A 43 -1.92 8.36 8.96
CA CYS A 43 -2.98 9.36 8.89
C CYS A 43 -3.78 9.51 10.19
N LYS A 44 -3.49 8.71 11.22
CA LYS A 44 -4.13 8.75 12.54
C LYS A 44 -5.64 8.54 12.53
N LYS A 45 -6.18 8.08 11.39
CA LYS A 45 -7.57 7.63 11.27
C LYS A 45 -7.70 6.27 11.94
N ARG A 46 -8.83 6.07 12.61
CA ARG A 46 -9.05 4.93 13.50
C ARG A 46 -10.49 4.49 13.55
N SER A 47 -10.70 3.23 13.88
CA SER A 47 -12.02 2.62 14.06
C SER A 47 -11.95 1.49 15.09
N HIS A 48 -13.05 1.25 15.80
CA HIS A 48 -13.22 0.04 16.61
C HIS A 48 -13.76 -1.13 15.78
N ASP A 49 -14.41 -0.87 14.65
CA ASP A 49 -14.82 -1.89 13.69
C ASP A 49 -13.70 -2.19 12.69
N PHE A 50 -13.43 -3.48 12.45
CA PHE A 50 -12.33 -3.91 11.59
C PHE A 50 -12.61 -3.68 10.10
N ASN A 51 -13.85 -3.86 9.63
CA ASN A 51 -14.20 -3.63 8.23
C ASN A 51 -14.14 -2.13 7.90
N LEU A 52 -14.71 -1.29 8.75
CA LEU A 52 -14.60 0.17 8.61
C LEU A 52 -13.16 0.65 8.69
N PHE A 53 -12.29 -0.02 9.46
CA PHE A 53 -10.86 0.28 9.50
C PHE A 53 -10.17 0.01 8.16
N LEU A 54 -10.49 -1.11 7.50
CA LEU A 54 -9.96 -1.47 6.18
C LEU A 54 -10.48 -0.56 5.07
N GLU A 55 -11.69 -0.02 5.21
CA GLU A 55 -12.29 0.93 4.24
C GLU A 55 -11.70 2.34 4.32
N ILE A 56 -10.89 2.65 5.33
CA ILE A 56 -10.23 3.96 5.42
C ILE A 56 -9.32 4.13 4.19
N PRO A 57 -9.42 5.22 3.42
CA PRO A 57 -8.57 5.43 2.26
C PRO A 57 -7.13 5.80 2.65
N GLY A 58 -6.18 5.15 1.97
CA GLY A 58 -4.74 5.43 2.04
C GLY A 58 -4.41 6.84 1.52
N GLY A 59 -3.43 7.49 2.14
CA GLY A 59 -3.07 8.88 1.82
C GLY A 59 -1.61 9.11 1.50
N MET A 60 -0.74 8.10 1.69
CA MET A 60 0.67 8.23 1.33
C MET A 60 0.84 7.91 -0.14
N ILE A 61 1.60 8.74 -0.83
CA ILE A 61 1.99 8.54 -2.23
C ILE A 61 3.43 8.04 -2.29
N MET A 62 3.72 7.13 -3.23
CA MET A 62 5.10 6.74 -3.51
C MET A 62 5.68 7.46 -4.72
N SER A 63 7.02 7.61 -4.70
CA SER A 63 7.81 7.96 -5.87
C SER A 63 8.02 6.76 -6.80
N GLN A 64 8.22 7.04 -8.08
CA GLN A 64 8.37 6.07 -9.17
C GLN A 64 9.53 5.10 -8.93
N TRP A 65 10.64 5.56 -8.35
CA TRP A 65 11.77 4.72 -7.94
C TRP A 65 11.35 3.62 -6.97
N SER A 66 10.48 3.94 -6.02
CA SER A 66 9.99 2.98 -5.03
C SER A 66 8.94 2.05 -5.65
N ILE A 67 8.19 2.49 -6.67
CA ILE A 67 7.21 1.63 -7.34
C ILE A 67 7.89 0.62 -8.27
N ALA A 68 8.98 1.03 -8.95
CA ALA A 68 9.82 0.11 -9.72
C ALA A 68 10.40 -1.00 -8.84
N VAL A 69 10.85 -0.66 -7.62
CA VAL A 69 11.28 -1.63 -6.61
C VAL A 69 10.16 -2.63 -6.28
N CYS A 70 8.91 -2.17 -6.22
CA CYS A 70 7.75 -3.03 -5.97
C CYS A 70 7.44 -4.01 -7.12
N LEU A 71 7.75 -3.63 -8.37
CA LEU A 71 7.66 -4.50 -9.54
C LEU A 71 8.78 -5.53 -9.53
N VAL A 72 10.03 -5.08 -9.36
CA VAL A 72 11.24 -5.92 -9.34
C VAL A 72 11.15 -7.00 -8.26
N PHE A 73 10.58 -6.69 -7.08
CA PHE A 73 10.43 -7.69 -6.02
C PHE A 73 9.44 -8.81 -6.34
N LYS A 74 8.47 -8.58 -7.22
CA LYS A 74 7.57 -9.66 -7.67
C LYS A 74 8.25 -10.65 -8.60
N ASP A 75 9.16 -10.18 -9.44
CA ASP A 75 9.91 -11.04 -10.37
C ASP A 75 10.84 -12.02 -9.63
N VAL A 76 11.25 -11.69 -8.40
CA VAL A 76 12.10 -12.56 -7.55
C VAL A 76 11.33 -13.40 -6.54
N GLY A 77 9.99 -13.42 -6.60
CA GLY A 77 9.16 -14.32 -5.77
C GLY A 77 9.22 -14.04 -4.25
N GLY A 78 9.62 -12.84 -3.84
CA GLY A 78 9.89 -12.49 -2.44
C GLY A 78 8.91 -11.49 -1.84
N LEU A 79 8.30 -11.87 -0.72
CA LEU A 79 7.30 -11.10 0.04
C LEU A 79 7.92 -9.94 0.87
N LEU A 80 8.76 -9.12 0.26
CA LEU A 80 9.43 -7.99 0.93
C LEU A 80 9.19 -6.70 0.16
N CYS A 81 7.93 -6.23 0.11
CA CYS A 81 7.71 -4.80 -0.08
C CYS A 81 8.17 -4.13 1.23
N GLY A 82 9.43 -3.73 1.26
CA GLY A 82 10.02 -2.99 2.37
C GLY A 82 9.15 -1.80 2.76
N ILE A 83 9.05 -1.65 4.08
CA ILE A 83 8.40 -0.59 4.86
C ILE A 83 8.63 0.80 4.26
#